data_AF-A0A957FIY6-F1
#
_entry.id   AF-A0A957FIY6-F1
#
_cell.length_a   1.000
_cell.length_b   1.000
_cell.length_c   1.000
_cell.angle_alpha   90.00
_cell.angle_beta   90.00
_cell.angle_gamma   90.00
#
_symmetry.space_group_name_H-M   'P 1'
#
loop_
_entity.id
_entity.type
_entity.pdbx_description
1 polymer ?
#
loop_
_entity_poly.entity_id
_entity_poly.type
_entity_poly.pdbx_seq_one_letter_code
_entity_poly.pdbx_strand_id
1 'polypeptide(L)'
;QFPFAVQALLSGDIDVVIMDETAGQGYVGVNANELKLVGESLSSDQLGFIFPKGSDLAAPINAALAEMRASGKLDELADQYFSDKFTITYDDLE
;
A
#
# COMPACT_ATOMS: atom_id res chain seq x y z
N GLN A 1 3.91 2.16 11.84
CA GLN A 1 5.33 1.92 12.22
C GLN A 1 6.32 2.35 11.13
N PHE A 2 5.94 2.38 9.85
CA PHE A 2 6.84 2.78 8.76
C PHE A 2 7.54 4.15 8.90
N PRO A 3 6.89 5.24 9.39
CA PRO A 3 7.57 6.54 9.46
C PRO A 3 8.86 6.53 10.28
N PHE A 4 8.87 5.84 11.42
CA PHE A 4 10.07 5.77 12.27
C PHE A 4 11.16 4.87 11.68
N ALA A 5 10.78 3.77 11.03
CA ALA A 5 11.75 2.90 10.36
C ALA A 5 12.42 3.60 9.17
N VAL A 6 11.65 4.36 8.39
CA VAL A 6 12.17 5.17 7.29
C VAL A 6 13.09 6.27 7.81
N GLN A 7 12.71 6.95 8.89
CA GLN A 7 13.56 7.97 9.48
C GLN A 7 14.89 7.40 10.00
N ALA A 8 14.86 6.23 10.65
CA ALA A 8 16.07 5.55 11.10
C ALA A 8 17.00 5.18 9.93
N LEU A 9 16.43 4.73 8.80
CA LEU A 9 17.19 4.45 7.59
C LEU A 9 17.83 5.72 6.99
N LEU A 10 17.06 6.81 6.90
CA LEU A 10 17.55 8.12 6.41
C LEU A 10 18.65 8.70 7.31
N SER A 11 18.53 8.50 8.63
CA SER A 11 19.52 8.95 9.61
C SER A 11 20.76 8.04 9.70
N GLY A 12 20.77 6.91 9.00
CA GLY A 12 21.88 5.95 9.00
C GLY A 12 21.97 5.10 10.26
N ASP A 13 20.90 5.04 11.07
CA ASP A 13 20.84 4.20 12.28
C ASP A 13 20.69 2.71 11.91
N ILE A 14 20.15 2.42 10.73
CA ILE A 14 19.96 1.08 10.17
C ILE A 14 20.27 1.08 8.66
N ASP A 15 20.65 -0.09 8.13
CA ASP A 15 21.03 -0.24 6.72
C ASP A 15 19.85 -0.58 5.79
N VAL A 16 18.82 -1.28 6.29
CA VAL A 16 17.69 -1.78 5.49
C VAL A 16 16.41 -1.84 6.33
N VAL A 17 15.27 -1.58 5.68
CA VAL A 17 13.92 -1.80 6.22
C VAL A 17 13.18 -2.81 5.34
N ILE A 18 12.58 -3.83 5.95
CA ILE A 18 11.62 -4.71 5.26
C ILE A 18 10.25 -4.05 5.32
N MET A 19 9.64 -3.83 4.16
CA MET A 19 8.38 -3.10 4.03
C MET A 19 7.49 -3.71 2.96
N ASP A 20 6.19 -3.46 3.07
CA ASP A 20 5.24 -3.61 1.97
C ASP A 20 5.68 -2.78 0.76
N GLU A 21 5.56 -3.35 -0.44
CA GLU A 21 6.09 -2.75 -1.67
C GLU A 21 5.37 -1.46 -2.03
N THR A 22 4.03 -1.44 -1.96
CA THR A 22 3.22 -0.26 -2.28
C THR A 22 3.53 0.89 -1.31
N ALA A 23 3.63 0.60 -0.01
CA ALA A 23 4.06 1.59 0.96
C ALA A 23 5.48 2.10 0.69
N GLY A 24 6.40 1.20 0.34
CA GLY A 24 7.79 1.52 0.00
C GLY A 24 7.91 2.42 -1.23
N GLN A 25 7.11 2.19 -2.27
CA GLN A 25 7.04 3.05 -3.45
C GLN A 25 6.63 4.48 -3.09
N GLY A 26 5.69 4.66 -2.17
CA GLY A 26 5.31 5.99 -1.67
C GLY A 26 6.48 6.73 -0.99
N TYR A 27 7.25 6.05 -0.14
CA TYR A 27 8.42 6.66 0.52
C TYR A 27 9.57 6.97 -0.44
N VAL A 28 9.81 6.10 -1.43
CA VAL A 28 10.78 6.35 -2.50
C VAL A 28 10.34 7.53 -3.36
N GLY A 29 9.05 7.67 -3.68
CA GLY A 29 8.53 8.81 -4.44
C GLY A 29 8.82 10.16 -3.77
N VAL A 30 8.72 10.24 -2.44
CA VAL A 30 9.01 11.46 -1.67
C VAL A 30 10.51 11.68 -1.45
N ASN A 31 11.31 10.61 -1.31
CA ASN A 31 12.74 10.66 -0.98
C ASN A 31 13.62 10.05 -2.07
N ALA A 32 13.31 10.33 -3.35
CA ALA A 32 13.87 9.60 -4.50
C ALA A 32 15.40 9.66 -4.63
N ASN A 33 16.06 10.65 -4.02
CA ASN A 33 17.52 10.78 -4.02
C ASN A 33 18.20 10.03 -2.86
N GLU A 34 17.44 9.61 -1.84
CA GLU A 34 17.96 9.07 -0.59
C GLU A 34 17.54 7.61 -0.38
N LEU A 35 16.38 7.21 -0.91
CA LEU A 35 15.83 5.87 -0.77
C LEU A 35 15.67 5.16 -2.12
N LYS A 36 15.81 3.84 -2.09
CA LYS A 36 15.47 2.96 -3.20
C LYS A 36 14.92 1.64 -2.68
N LEU A 37 14.01 1.04 -3.46
CA LEU A 37 13.68 -0.38 -3.29
C LEU A 37 14.79 -1.23 -3.90
N VAL A 38 15.13 -2.35 -3.24
CA VAL A 38 16.21 -3.25 -3.66
C VAL A 38 15.75 -4.70 -3.60
N GLY A 39 16.26 -5.50 -4.53
CA GLY A 39 15.93 -6.93 -4.62
C GLY A 39 14.55 -7.20 -5.22
N GLU A 40 14.19 -8.47 -5.27
CA GLU A 40 12.84 -8.92 -5.61
C GLU A 40 11.97 -8.99 -4.34
N SER A 41 10.66 -8.95 -4.50
CA SER A 41 9.70 -9.06 -3.40
C SER A 41 9.89 -10.39 -2.67
N LEU A 42 10.10 -10.33 -1.35
CA LEU A 42 10.38 -11.50 -0.51
C LEU A 42 9.18 -12.45 -0.37
N SER A 43 7.97 -11.87 -0.39
CA SER A 43 6.68 -12.57 -0.35
C SER A 43 5.65 -11.73 -1.10
N SER A 44 4.63 -12.39 -1.62
CA SER A 44 3.42 -11.74 -2.11
C SER A 44 2.23 -12.38 -1.40
N ASP A 45 1.71 -11.67 -0.40
CA ASP A 45 0.53 -12.09 0.34
C ASP A 45 -0.68 -11.27 -0.12
N GLN A 46 -1.81 -11.94 -0.31
CA GLN A 46 -3.04 -11.24 -0.65
C GLN A 46 -3.57 -10.48 0.57
N LEU A 47 -3.95 -9.22 0.35
CA LEU A 47 -4.69 -8.45 1.35
C LEU A 47 -6.14 -8.90 1.40
N GLY A 48 -6.72 -8.89 2.60
CA GLY A 48 -8.10 -9.31 2.83
C GLY A 48 -8.76 -8.59 3.99
N PHE A 49 -10.09 -8.59 3.99
CA PHE A 49 -10.88 -8.09 5.11
C PHE A 49 -10.97 -9.16 6.19
N ILE A 50 -10.82 -8.74 7.44
CA ILE A 50 -10.83 -9.62 8.59
C ILE A 50 -12.26 -9.72 9.14
N PHE A 51 -12.74 -10.94 9.36
CA PHE A 51 -14.02 -11.23 9.99
C PHE A 51 -13.86 -12.24 11.13
N PRO A 52 -14.74 -12.23 12.15
CA PRO A 52 -14.84 -13.32 13.09
C PRO A 52 -15.10 -14.66 12.37
N LYS A 53 -14.59 -15.76 12.92
CA LYS A 53 -14.87 -17.10 12.39
C LYS A 53 -16.39 -17.33 12.39
N GLY A 54 -16.92 -17.80 11.25
CA GLY A 54 -18.35 -18.02 11.06
C GLY A 54 -19.18 -16.76 10.79
N SER A 55 -18.55 -15.63 10.46
CA SER A 55 -19.29 -14.42 10.10
C SER A 55 -20.07 -14.57 8.79
N ASP A 56 -21.35 -14.22 8.84
CA ASP A 56 -22.22 -14.14 7.66
C ASP A 56 -21.84 -13.01 6.68
N LEU A 57 -20.88 -12.15 7.04
CA LEU A 57 -20.40 -11.06 6.18
C LEU A 57 -19.31 -11.49 5.20
N ALA A 58 -18.61 -12.59 5.48
CA ALA A 58 -17.50 -13.02 4.63
C ALA A 58 -17.96 -13.36 3.20
N ALA A 59 -19.05 -14.11 3.07
CA ALA A 59 -19.62 -14.49 1.78
C ALA A 59 -20.09 -13.30 0.92
N PRO A 60 -20.96 -12.40 1.42
CA PRO A 60 -21.42 -11.25 0.63
C PRO A 60 -20.30 -10.27 0.29
N ILE A 61 -19.31 -10.06 1.18
CA ILE A 61 -18.16 -9.20 0.87
C ILE A 61 -17.28 -9.83 -0.23
N ASN A 62 -17.03 -11.14 -0.18
CA ASN A 62 -16.30 -11.82 -1.25
C ASN A 62 -17.03 -11.73 -2.61
N ALA A 63 -18.36 -11.81 -2.62
CA ALA A 63 -19.15 -11.63 -3.83
C ALA A 63 -19.01 -10.21 -4.40
N ALA A 64 -19.14 -9.19 -3.55
CA ALA A 64 -18.94 -7.80 -3.97
C ALA A 64 -17.53 -7.55 -4.51
N LEU A 65 -16.49 -8.08 -3.85
CA LEU A 65 -15.12 -7.98 -4.33
C LEU A 65 -14.91 -8.67 -5.69
N ALA A 66 -15.55 -9.82 -5.91
CA ALA A 66 -15.51 -10.50 -7.20
C ALA A 66 -16.16 -9.65 -8.31
N GLU A 67 -17.30 -9.02 -8.05
CA GLU A 67 -17.96 -8.10 -8.99
C GLU A 67 -17.11 -6.84 -9.26
N MET A 68 -16.47 -6.28 -8.24
CA MET A 68 -15.57 -5.14 -8.40
C MET A 68 -14.30 -5.50 -9.18
N ARG A 69 -13.76 -6.71 -9.02
CA ARG A 69 -12.66 -7.23 -9.86
C ARG A 69 -13.14 -7.38 -11.31
N ALA A 70 -14.28 -8.02 -11.52
CA ALA A 70 -14.80 -8.29 -12.87
C ALA A 70 -15.14 -7.01 -13.65
N SER A 71 -15.59 -5.96 -12.95
CA SER A 71 -15.89 -4.67 -13.55
C SER A 71 -14.67 -3.76 -13.75
N GLY A 72 -13.48 -4.16 -13.27
CA GLY A 72 -12.29 -3.31 -13.27
C GLY A 72 -12.32 -2.19 -12.23
N LYS A 73 -13.35 -2.14 -11.36
CA LYS A 73 -13.50 -1.07 -10.37
C LYS A 73 -12.36 -1.02 -9.37
N LEU A 74 -11.79 -2.19 -9.02
CA LEU A 74 -10.61 -2.23 -8.16
C LEU A 74 -9.36 -1.67 -8.83
N ASP A 75 -9.23 -1.84 -10.14
CA ASP A 75 -8.11 -1.27 -10.91
C ASP A 75 -8.25 0.26 -10.99
N GLU A 76 -9.46 0.77 -11.22
CA GLU A 76 -9.74 2.22 -11.16
C GLU A 76 -9.37 2.82 -9.80
N LEU A 77 -9.73 2.13 -8.71
CA LEU A 77 -9.37 2.56 -7.35
C LEU A 77 -7.86 2.48 -7.12
N ALA A 78 -7.20 1.42 -7.59
CA ALA A 78 -5.76 1.28 -7.47
C ALA A 78 -5.03 2.43 -8.18
N ASP A 79 -5.44 2.75 -9.41
CA ASP A 79 -4.94 3.88 -10.17
C ASP A 79 -5.21 5.20 -9.45
N GLN A 80 -6.39 5.39 -8.87
CA GLN A 80 -6.74 6.64 -8.18
C GLN A 80 -5.88 6.90 -6.94
N TYR A 81 -5.55 5.86 -6.16
CA TYR A 81 -4.95 6.02 -4.83
C TYR A 81 -3.47 5.61 -4.73
N PHE A 82 -2.97 4.81 -5.66
CA PHE A 82 -1.61 4.25 -5.60
C PHE A 82 -0.75 4.51 -6.84
N SER A 83 -1.28 5.21 -7.85
CA SER A 83 -0.45 5.69 -8.96
C SER A 83 0.22 7.03 -8.65
N ASP A 84 1.16 7.41 -9.49
CA ASP A 84 1.79 8.73 -9.53
C ASP A 84 0.79 9.88 -9.77
N LYS A 85 -0.44 9.58 -10.19
CA LYS A 85 -1.52 10.57 -10.32
C LYS A 85 -2.14 10.95 -8.98
N PHE A 86 -1.99 10.12 -7.95
CA PHE A 86 -2.52 10.41 -6.62
C PHE A 86 -1.72 11.54 -5.97
N THR A 87 -2.32 12.72 -5.88
CA THR A 87 -1.72 13.90 -5.25
C THR A 87 -2.70 14.42 -4.20
N ILE A 88 -2.27 14.51 -2.93
CA ILE A 88 -2.98 15.29 -1.90
C ILE A 88 -2.17 16.56 -1.68
N THR A 89 -2.81 17.70 -1.94
CA THR A 89 -2.27 19.03 -1.70
C THR A 89 -2.85 19.59 -0.40
N TYR A 90 -2.27 20.69 0.10
CA TYR A 90 -2.81 21.38 1.26
C TYR A 90 -4.23 21.91 1.03
N ASP A 91 -4.61 22.15 -0.22
CA ASP A 91 -5.95 22.61 -0.60
C ASP A 91 -6.99 21.47 -0.50
N ASP A 92 -6.55 20.21 -0.44
CA ASP A 92 -7.41 19.03 -0.33
C ASP A 92 -7.71 18.64 1.14
N LEU A 93 -7.17 19.39 2.12
CA LEU A 93 -7.27 19.08 3.56
C LEU A 93 -8.33 19.91 4.31
N GLU A 94 -9.23 20.60 3.61
CA GLU A 94 -10.32 21.39 4.22
C GLU A 94 -11.38 20.55 4.94
#